data_AF-A0A8A7K8Y4-F1
#
_entry.id   AF-A0A8A7K8Y4-F1
#
_cell.length_a   1.000
_cell.length_b   1.000
_cell.length_c   1.000
_cell.angle_alpha   90.00
_cell.angle_beta   90.00
_cell.angle_gamma   90.00
#
_symmetry.space_group_name_H-M   'P 1'
#
loop_
_entity.id
_entity.type
_entity.pdbx_description
1 polymer ?
#
loop_
_entity_poly.entity_id
_entity_poly.type
_entity_poly.pdbx_seq_one_letter_code
_entity_poly.pdbx_strand_id
1 'polypeptide(L)'
;MNINIRHIFEKLIDNPSLKLIISAAGSIITFLTGGFGTILTSFVALLFLDLITGVAKSYMKHQLSSKTGRQGGKKILTYIIIIIFANLLDQAGLKGVRSFAILWASVTEGISIIENTDVLGFPWPPFLKEKLLQTKEKKFGGAS
;
A
#
# COMPACT_ATOMS: atom_id res chain seq x y z
N MET A 1 -11.11 -27.66 29.27
CA MET A 1 -10.11 -27.94 28.22
C MET A 1 -9.41 -26.62 27.89
N ASN A 2 -8.24 -26.36 28.49
CA ASN A 2 -7.49 -25.11 28.23
C ASN A 2 -6.77 -25.25 26.88
N ILE A 3 -7.33 -24.63 25.85
CA ILE A 3 -6.69 -24.58 24.54
C ILE A 3 -5.49 -23.64 24.65
N ASN A 4 -4.29 -24.21 24.65
CA ASN A 4 -3.06 -23.44 24.65
C ASN A 4 -2.81 -22.90 23.24
N ILE A 5 -3.13 -21.63 23.00
CA ILE A 5 -3.01 -20.94 21.70
C ILE A 5 -1.62 -21.13 21.09
N ARG A 6 -0.58 -21.16 21.94
CA ARG A 6 0.81 -21.38 21.52
C ARG A 6 1.00 -22.74 20.84
N HIS A 7 0.36 -23.79 21.35
CA HIS A 7 0.47 -25.14 20.77
C HIS A 7 -0.21 -25.24 19.40
N ILE A 8 -1.36 -24.59 19.20
CA ILE A 8 -2.02 -24.53 17.89
C ILE A 8 -1.15 -23.76 16.90
N PHE A 9 -0.55 -22.65 17.33
CA PHE A 9 0.32 -21.83 16.50
C PHE A 9 1.59 -22.57 16.08
N GLU A 10 2.26 -23.26 17.01
CA GLU A 10 3.43 -24.10 16.71
C GLU A 10 3.07 -25.21 15.71
N LYS A 11 1.93 -25.89 15.92
CA LYS A 11 1.47 -26.95 15.01
C LYS A 11 1.08 -26.44 13.62
N LEU A 12 0.57 -25.20 13.52
CA LEU A 12 0.28 -24.53 12.25
C LEU A 12 1.58 -24.18 11.53
N ILE A 13 2.52 -23.52 12.22
CA ILE A 13 3.80 -23.11 11.63
C ILE A 13 4.60 -24.32 11.20
N ASP A 14 4.66 -25.38 12.01
CA ASP A 14 5.46 -26.57 11.72
C ASP A 14 4.85 -27.52 10.69
N ASN A 15 3.69 -27.18 10.12
CA ASN A 15 3.10 -27.93 9.02
C ASN A 15 3.96 -27.79 7.74
N PRO A 16 4.61 -28.87 7.25
CA PRO A 16 5.52 -28.79 6.11
C PRO A 16 4.82 -28.32 4.82
N SER A 17 3.58 -28.75 4.60
CA SER A 17 2.79 -28.34 3.44
C SER A 17 2.47 -26.85 3.48
N LEU A 18 2.16 -26.30 4.66
CA LEU A 18 1.92 -24.87 4.82
C LEU A 18 3.20 -24.06 4.56
N LYS A 19 4.35 -24.49 5.11
CA LYS A 19 5.64 -23.86 4.85
C LYS A 19 5.97 -23.83 3.35
N LEU A 20 5.73 -24.94 2.65
CA LEU A 20 5.93 -25.03 1.20
C LEU A 20 5.04 -24.07 0.42
N ILE A 21 3.74 -24.01 0.75
CA ILE A 21 2.80 -23.10 0.09
C ILE A 21 3.20 -21.64 0.31
N ILE A 22 3.51 -21.26 1.56
CA ILE A 22 3.93 -19.89 1.90
C ILE A 22 5.24 -19.54 1.21
N SER A 23 6.23 -20.44 1.22
CA SER A 23 7.51 -20.22 0.57
C SER A 23 7.35 -20.11 -0.94
N ALA A 24 6.55 -20.97 -1.58
CA ALA A 24 6.29 -20.92 -3.01
C ALA A 24 5.59 -19.61 -3.41
N ALA A 25 4.54 -19.23 -2.67
CA ALA A 25 3.84 -17.98 -2.88
C ALA A 25 4.76 -16.77 -2.68
N GLY A 26 5.56 -16.77 -1.60
CA GLY A 26 6.53 -15.72 -1.30
C GLY A 26 7.59 -15.59 -2.39
N SER A 27 8.11 -16.71 -2.91
CA SER A 27 9.05 -16.73 -4.03
C SER A 27 8.43 -16.15 -5.31
N ILE A 28 7.20 -16.53 -5.64
CA ILE A 28 6.48 -15.99 -6.81
C ILE A 28 6.28 -14.48 -6.66
N ILE A 29 5.81 -14.01 -5.50
CA ILE A 29 5.59 -12.58 -5.24
C ILE A 29 6.91 -11.81 -5.34
N THR A 30 7.98 -12.33 -4.73
CA THR A 30 9.31 -11.73 -4.77
C THR A 30 9.83 -11.62 -6.20
N PHE A 31 9.66 -12.68 -6.99
CA PHE A 31 10.03 -12.68 -8.40
C PHE A 31 9.24 -11.65 -9.22
N LEU A 32 7.90 -11.65 -9.09
CA LEU A 32 7.02 -10.75 -9.83
C LEU A 32 7.23 -9.29 -9.47
N THR A 33 7.55 -8.99 -8.21
CA THR A 33 7.77 -7.60 -7.75
C THR A 33 9.21 -7.14 -7.84
N GLY A 34 10.16 -8.01 -8.20
CA GLY A 34 11.59 -7.67 -8.33
C GLY A 34 12.33 -7.58 -6.99
N GLY A 35 11.83 -8.25 -5.95
CA GLY A 35 12.45 -8.33 -4.64
C GLY A 35 12.04 -7.23 -3.64
N PHE A 36 12.25 -7.48 -2.35
CA PHE A 36 11.96 -6.55 -1.26
C PHE A 36 13.18 -5.70 -0.89
N GLY A 37 13.55 -4.77 -1.77
CA GLY A 37 14.57 -3.76 -1.50
C GLY A 37 14.00 -2.52 -0.79
N THR A 38 14.88 -1.60 -0.36
CA THR A 38 14.52 -0.39 0.41
C THR A 38 13.37 0.39 -0.21
N ILE A 39 13.37 0.62 -1.52
CA ILE A 39 12.31 1.39 -2.21
C ILE A 39 10.93 0.73 -2.06
N LEU A 40 10.83 -0.59 -2.21
CA LEU A 40 9.56 -1.31 -2.06
C LEU A 40 9.12 -1.35 -0.59
N THR A 41 10.06 -1.53 0.33
CA THR A 41 9.78 -1.53 1.77
C THR A 41 9.28 -0.15 2.23
N SER A 42 9.90 0.94 1.78
CA SER A 42 9.45 2.30 2.06
C SER A 42 8.05 2.58 1.50
N PHE A 43 7.75 2.10 0.28
CA PHE A 43 6.41 2.19 -0.29
C PHE A 43 5.37 1.46 0.56
N VAL A 44 5.65 0.22 0.98
CA VAL A 44 4.76 -0.55 1.84
C VAL A 44 4.50 0.17 3.16
N ALA A 45 5.55 0.75 3.77
CA ALA A 45 5.39 1.55 4.98
C ALA A 45 4.47 2.77 4.77
N LEU A 46 4.61 3.48 3.64
CA LEU A 46 3.72 4.59 3.30
C LEU A 46 2.27 4.14 3.08
N LEU A 47 2.06 2.99 2.43
CA LEU A 47 0.72 2.41 2.25
C LEU A 47 0.06 2.07 3.60
N PHE A 48 0.83 1.54 4.55
CA PHE A 48 0.34 1.31 5.92
C PHE A 48 -0.01 2.61 6.64
N LEU A 49 0.81 3.65 6.52
CA LEU A 49 0.52 4.97 7.10
C LEU A 49 -0.70 5.63 6.46
N ASP A 50 -0.89 5.51 5.15
CA ASP A 50 -2.07 6.01 4.45
C ASP A 50 -3.34 5.29 4.93
N LEU A 51 -3.28 3.97 5.12
CA LEU A 51 -4.38 3.20 5.66
C LEU A 51 -4.76 3.67 7.07
N ILE A 52 -3.79 3.84 7.97
CA ILE A 52 -4.02 4.29 9.34
C ILE A 52 -4.64 5.70 9.34
N THR A 53 -4.05 6.64 8.60
CA THR A 53 -4.53 8.02 8.53
C THR A 53 -5.90 8.12 7.85
N GLY A 54 -6.17 7.31 6.84
CA GLY A 54 -7.46 7.24 6.16
C GLY A 54 -8.58 6.70 7.05
N VAL A 55 -8.29 5.69 7.87
CA VAL A 55 -9.22 5.18 8.89
C VAL A 55 -9.48 6.25 9.95
N ALA A 56 -8.43 6.93 10.44
CA ALA A 56 -8.58 8.02 11.41
C ALA A 56 -9.45 9.18 10.87
N LYS A 57 -9.21 9.62 9.62
CA LYS A 57 -10.05 10.62 8.93
C LYS A 57 -11.51 10.17 8.86
N SER A 58 -11.74 8.91 8.46
CA SER A 58 -13.08 8.36 8.28
C SER A 58 -13.84 8.25 9.60
N TYR A 59 -13.14 7.90 10.68
CA TYR A 59 -13.69 7.87 12.03
C TYR A 59 -14.11 9.27 12.49
N MET A 60 -13.23 10.28 12.33
CA MET A 60 -13.53 11.66 12.72
C MET A 60 -14.68 12.27 11.89
N LYS A 61 -14.81 11.88 10.61
CA LYS A 61 -15.91 12.32 9.74
C LYS A 61 -17.20 11.50 9.93
N HIS A 62 -17.22 10.50 10.82
CA HIS A 62 -18.34 9.55 11.00
C HIS A 62 -18.77 8.85 9.69
N GLN A 63 -17.83 8.64 8.76
CA GLN A 63 -18.07 8.12 7.41
C GLN A 63 -17.49 6.71 7.19
N LEU A 64 -17.27 5.95 8.26
CA LEU A 64 -16.81 4.57 8.17
C LEU A 64 -17.82 3.73 7.38
N SER A 65 -17.46 3.42 6.14
CA SER A 65 -18.31 2.69 5.21
C SER A 65 -17.53 1.62 4.46
N SER A 66 -18.22 0.53 4.11
CA SER A 66 -17.67 -0.56 3.28
C SER A 66 -17.24 -0.08 1.88
N LYS A 67 -17.80 1.03 1.39
CA LYS A 67 -17.36 1.70 0.15
C LYS A 67 -15.90 2.15 0.26
N THR A 68 -15.53 2.75 1.39
CA THR A 68 -14.16 3.24 1.64
C THR A 68 -13.15 2.09 1.69
N GLY A 69 -13.49 1.00 2.38
CA GLY A 69 -12.63 -0.21 2.40
C GLY A 69 -12.43 -0.84 1.01
N ARG A 70 -13.50 -0.92 0.21
CA ARG A 70 -13.39 -1.42 -1.19
C ARG A 70 -12.51 -0.54 -2.06
N GLN A 71 -12.54 0.79 -1.89
CA GLN A 71 -11.65 1.69 -2.62
C GLN A 71 -10.19 1.46 -2.25
N GLY A 72 -9.88 1.26 -0.95
CA GLY A 72 -8.54 0.88 -0.51
C GLY A 72 -8.04 -0.42 -1.15
N GLY A 73 -8.89 -1.45 -1.19
CA GLY A 73 -8.53 -2.72 -1.85
C GLY A 73 -8.23 -2.58 -3.35
N LYS A 74 -9.04 -1.80 -4.08
CA LYS A 74 -8.79 -1.51 -5.51
C LYS A 74 -7.46 -0.80 -5.73
N LYS A 75 -7.15 0.18 -4.88
CA LYS A 75 -5.90 0.95 -4.91
C LYS A 75 -4.67 0.05 -4.76
N ILE A 76 -4.68 -0.84 -3.75
CA ILE A 76 -3.60 -1.81 -3.52
C ILE A 76 -3.42 -2.74 -4.74
N LEU A 77 -4.52 -3.26 -5.29
CA LEU A 77 -4.47 -4.11 -6.48
C LEU A 77 -3.86 -3.37 -7.68
N THR A 78 -4.23 -2.12 -7.91
CA THR A 78 -3.65 -1.28 -8.98
C THR A 78 -2.14 -1.13 -8.81
N TYR A 79 -1.64 -0.86 -7.60
CA TYR A 79 -0.20 -0.78 -7.37
C TYR A 79 0.52 -2.09 -7.62
N ILE A 80 -0.03 -3.22 -7.17
CA ILE A 80 0.56 -4.54 -7.41
C ILE A 80 0.69 -4.78 -8.93
N ILE A 81 -0.37 -4.54 -9.70
CA ILE A 81 -0.36 -4.75 -11.16
C ILE A 81 0.71 -3.87 -11.82
N ILE A 82 0.77 -2.58 -11.48
CA ILE A 82 1.72 -1.64 -12.08
C ILE A 82 3.16 -1.99 -11.71
N ILE A 83 3.44 -2.36 -10.46
CA ILE A 83 4.79 -2.72 -10.01
C ILE A 83 5.26 -4.01 -10.68
N ILE A 84 4.37 -5.00 -10.83
CA ILE A 84 4.69 -6.24 -11.56
C ILE A 84 5.01 -5.91 -13.02
N PHE A 85 4.14 -5.16 -13.68
CA PHE A 85 4.36 -4.74 -15.07
C PHE A 85 5.69 -4.00 -15.24
N ALA A 86 5.97 -3.03 -14.38
CA ALA A 86 7.21 -2.26 -14.38
C ALA A 86 8.45 -3.13 -14.12
N ASN A 87 8.35 -4.11 -13.22
CA ASN A 87 9.42 -5.08 -12.98
C ASN A 87 9.67 -5.99 -14.19
N LEU A 88 8.63 -6.41 -14.91
CA LEU A 88 8.79 -7.18 -16.15
C LEU A 88 9.51 -6.36 -17.24
N LEU A 89 9.22 -5.05 -17.34
CA LEU A 89 9.94 -4.15 -18.25
C LEU A 89 11.40 -3.95 -17.85
N ASP A 90 11.69 -3.81 -16.55
CA ASP A 90 13.05 -3.76 -16.01
C ASP A 90 13.86 -5.03 -16.37
N GLN A 91 13.21 -6.19 -16.28
CA GLN A 91 13.80 -7.48 -16.68
C GLN A 91 14.00 -7.57 -18.19
N ALA A 92 13.10 -7.00 -18.99
CA ALA A 92 13.19 -6.94 -20.45
C ALA A 92 14.23 -5.93 -20.97
N GLY A 93 14.84 -5.12 -20.09
CA GLY A 93 15.96 -4.23 -20.43
C GLY A 93 15.70 -2.74 -20.21
N LEU A 94 14.46 -2.33 -19.94
CA LEU A 94 14.12 -0.94 -19.59
C LEU A 94 14.43 -0.67 -18.12
N LYS A 95 15.71 -0.57 -17.76
CA LYS A 95 16.16 -0.45 -16.36
C LYS A 95 15.60 0.80 -15.67
N GLY A 96 15.14 0.63 -14.43
CA GLY A 96 14.73 1.72 -13.54
C GLY A 96 13.24 2.06 -13.60
N VAL A 97 12.48 1.49 -14.53
CA VAL A 97 11.03 1.65 -14.66
C VAL A 97 10.32 1.11 -13.41
N ARG A 98 10.79 -0.01 -12.86
CA ARG A 98 10.28 -0.55 -11.60
C ARG A 98 10.44 0.44 -10.44
N SER A 99 11.65 0.97 -10.25
CA SER A 99 11.92 1.93 -9.18
C SER A 99 11.10 3.20 -9.35
N PHE A 100 10.97 3.69 -10.59
CA PHE A 100 10.10 4.82 -10.91
C PHE A 100 8.63 4.55 -10.55
N ALA A 101 8.08 3.39 -10.92
CA ALA A 101 6.72 3.01 -10.61
C ALA A 101 6.45 2.95 -9.09
N ILE A 102 7.39 2.38 -8.32
CA ILE A 102 7.27 2.32 -6.86
C ILE A 102 7.38 3.72 -6.23
N LEU A 103 8.29 4.57 -6.72
CA LEU A 103 8.40 5.95 -6.24
C LEU A 103 7.16 6.79 -6.58
N TRP A 104 6.60 6.62 -7.78
CA TRP A 104 5.32 7.23 -8.16
C TRP A 104 4.19 6.82 -7.22
N ALA A 105 4.08 5.53 -6.91
CA ALA A 105 3.10 5.02 -5.97
C ALA A 105 3.33 5.60 -4.55
N SER A 106 4.59 5.67 -4.12
CA SER A 106 4.99 6.26 -2.83
C SER A 106 4.61 7.74 -2.71
N VAL A 107 4.85 8.53 -3.75
CA VAL A 107 4.43 9.95 -3.78
C VAL A 107 2.92 10.06 -3.74
N THR A 108 2.20 9.16 -4.42
CA THR A 108 0.73 9.12 -4.38
C THR A 108 0.19 8.84 -2.97
N GLU A 109 0.80 7.90 -2.25
CA GLU A 109 0.48 7.65 -0.83
C GLU A 109 0.83 8.85 0.05
N GLY A 110 1.99 9.47 -0.16
CA GLY A 110 2.41 10.67 0.58
C GLY A 110 1.39 11.81 0.46
N ILE A 111 0.87 12.06 -0.75
CA ILE A 111 -0.19 13.06 -0.98
C ILE A 111 -1.47 12.68 -0.22
N SER A 112 -1.86 11.39 -0.24
CA SER A 112 -3.03 10.88 0.45
C SER A 112 -2.92 11.03 1.99
N ILE A 113 -1.74 10.78 2.55
CA ILE A 113 -1.43 11.00 3.98
C ILE A 113 -1.57 12.48 4.34
N ILE A 114 -1.04 13.39 3.52
CA ILE A 114 -1.16 14.83 3.73
C ILE A 114 -2.64 15.25 3.74
N GLU A 115 -3.44 14.77 2.79
CA GLU A 115 -4.89 15.03 2.76
C GLU A 115 -5.60 14.49 4.01
N ASN A 116 -5.25 13.27 4.43
CA ASN A 116 -5.88 12.65 5.59
C ASN A 116 -5.56 13.41 6.88
N THR A 117 -4.29 13.79 7.05
CA THR A 117 -3.82 14.52 8.23
C THR A 117 -4.24 15.99 8.24
N ASP A 118 -4.40 16.63 7.07
CA ASP A 118 -4.98 17.97 6.95
C ASP A 118 -6.40 18.01 7.50
N VAL A 119 -7.23 17.02 7.14
CA VAL A 119 -8.58 16.88 7.68
C VAL A 119 -8.57 16.64 9.20
N LEU A 120 -7.56 15.95 9.73
CA LEU A 120 -7.35 15.74 11.17
C LEU A 120 -6.80 16.98 11.90
N GLY A 121 -6.54 18.10 11.20
CA GLY A 121 -6.10 19.36 11.80
C GLY A 121 -4.58 19.55 11.86
N PHE A 122 -3.79 18.74 11.15
CA PHE A 122 -2.34 18.92 11.11
C PHE A 122 -1.95 20.21 10.33
N PRO A 123 -1.10 21.10 10.90
CA PRO A 123 -0.75 22.37 10.28
C PRO A 123 0.30 22.21 9.18
N TRP A 124 -0.11 21.81 7.98
CA TRP A 124 0.80 21.76 6.83
C TRP A 124 1.15 23.16 6.30
N PRO A 125 2.41 23.37 5.86
CA PRO A 125 2.82 24.55 5.11
C PRO A 125 1.87 24.87 3.94
N PRO A 126 1.51 26.15 3.70
CA PRO A 126 0.55 26.53 2.66
C PRO A 126 0.93 26.04 1.25
N PHE A 127 2.22 26.05 0.91
CA PHE A 127 2.69 25.61 -0.42
C PHE A 127 2.40 24.11 -0.68
N LEU A 128 2.44 23.27 0.37
CA LEU A 128 2.11 21.85 0.24
C LEU A 128 0.62 21.66 0.01
N LYS A 129 -0.22 22.38 0.78
CA LYS A 129 -1.68 22.33 0.61
C LYS A 129 -2.09 22.78 -0.79
N GLU A 130 -1.58 23.92 -1.24
CA GLU A 130 -1.95 24.50 -2.52
C GLU A 130 -1.51 23.66 -3.72
N LYS A 131 -0.27 23.14 -3.71
CA LYS A 131 0.25 22.38 -4.86
C LYS A 131 -0.22 20.92 -4.87
N LEU A 132 -0.22 20.26 -3.71
CA LEU A 132 -0.46 18.81 -3.65
C LEU A 132 -1.95 18.46 -3.60
N LEU A 133 -2.78 19.22 -2.86
CA LEU A 133 -4.22 18.92 -2.77
C LEU A 133 -4.95 19.26 -4.08
N GLN A 134 -4.60 20.36 -4.74
CA GLN A 134 -5.17 20.73 -6.05
C GLN A 134 -4.82 19.74 -7.17
N THR A 135 -3.70 19.01 -7.04
CA THR A 135 -3.29 18.04 -8.06
C THR A 135 -4.23 16.83 -8.11
N LYS A 136 -4.81 16.43 -6.98
CA LYS A 136 -5.73 15.28 -6.93
C LYS A 136 -7.08 15.59 -7.56
N GLU A 137 -7.66 16.77 -7.29
CA GLU A 137 -8.90 17.23 -7.92
C GLU A 137 -8.79 17.33 -9.45
N LYS A 138 -7.63 17.79 -9.96
CA LYS A 138 -7.39 17.97 -11.39
C LYS A 138 -7.00 16.69 -12.14
N LYS A 139 -6.32 15.72 -11.50
CA LYS A 139 -5.83 14.49 -12.17
C LYS A 139 -6.69 13.25 -11.94
N PHE A 140 -7.45 13.19 -10.85
CA PHE A 140 -8.26 12.04 -10.45
C PHE A 140 -9.70 12.46 -10.19
N GLY A 141 -10.29 13.18 -11.17
CA GLY A 141 -11.66 13.72 -11.14
C GLY A 141 -12.56 12.89 -10.25
N GLY A 142 -13.10 13.56 -9.22
CA GLY A 142 -13.68 12.96 -8.03
C GLY A 142 -14.48 11.72 -8.35
N ALA A 143 -14.25 10.65 -7.59
CA ALA A 143 -15.11 9.50 -7.57
C ALA A 143 -16.50 9.92 -7.07
N SER A 144 -17.32 10.43 -7.98
CA SER A 144 -18.78 10.43 -7.92
C SER A 144 -19.25 8.97 -7.89
#